data_AF-A0A9J6CMU1-F1
#
_entry.id   AF-A0A9J6CMU1-F1
#
_cell.length_a   1.000
_cell.length_b   1.000
_cell.length_c   1.000
_cell.angle_alpha   90.00
_cell.angle_beta   90.00
_cell.angle_gamma   90.00
#
_symmetry.space_group_name_H-M   'P 1'
#
loop_
_entity.id
_entity.type
_entity.pdbx_description
1 polymer ?
#
loop_
_entity_poly.entity_id
_entity_poly.type
_entity_poly.pdbx_seq_one_letter_code
_entity_poly.pdbx_strand_id
1 'polypeptide(L)'
;MLKVPPKKWIKFGFKLGAIGAAIELAGLAGSYLFWRKLNHDQEFRQYCSVNYPNILEGYYKIGDFFDSEKNKELRLLDQQAFANIKTIEDQKIYLGGFTTIGYVLLKLTEPSQEKIKEIKGSRYHDPQFDDNKRRAALITQKLKEAAYSKDPIYLPKKKNKEEESQQQPTKREIN
;
A
#
# COMPACT_ATOMS: atom_id res chain seq x y z
N MET A 1 -45.45 54.43 -40.79
CA MET A 1 -44.13 54.38 -40.12
C MET A 1 -43.36 53.18 -40.64
N LEU A 2 -42.28 53.39 -41.41
CA LEU A 2 -41.46 52.31 -41.98
C LEU A 2 -40.48 51.79 -40.91
N LYS A 3 -40.64 50.53 -40.48
CA LYS A 3 -39.67 49.82 -39.62
C LYS A 3 -38.43 49.49 -40.45
N VAL A 4 -37.36 50.26 -40.27
CA VAL A 4 -36.08 50.01 -40.96
C VAL A 4 -35.47 48.71 -40.41
N PRO A 5 -35.09 47.73 -41.24
CA PRO A 5 -34.56 46.47 -40.76
C PRO A 5 -33.21 46.70 -40.06
N PRO A 6 -32.98 46.13 -38.86
CA PRO A 6 -31.75 46.36 -38.12
C PRO A 6 -30.56 45.77 -38.88
N LYS A 7 -29.45 46.52 -38.90
CA LYS A 7 -28.20 46.15 -39.58
C LYS A 7 -27.70 44.79 -39.06
N LYS A 8 -27.12 43.97 -39.96
CA LYS A 8 -26.69 42.58 -39.66
C LYS A 8 -25.78 42.46 -38.44
N TRP A 9 -24.90 43.43 -38.19
CA TRP A 9 -23.99 43.47 -37.04
C TRP A 9 -24.70 43.62 -35.69
N ILE A 10 -25.82 44.36 -35.64
CA ILE A 10 -26.63 44.52 -34.42
C ILE A 10 -27.31 43.20 -34.05
N LYS A 11 -27.80 42.46 -35.05
CA LYS A 11 -28.37 41.12 -34.85
C LYS A 11 -27.33 40.11 -34.35
N PHE A 12 -26.07 40.24 -34.79
CA PHE A 12 -24.99 39.38 -34.34
C PHE A 12 -24.59 39.67 -32.87
N GLY A 13 -24.42 40.95 -32.52
CA GLY A 13 -24.16 41.36 -31.14
C GLY A 13 -25.28 40.95 -30.16
N PHE A 14 -26.55 41.09 -30.56
CA PHE A 14 -27.68 40.65 -29.74
C PHE A 14 -27.70 39.13 -29.52
N LYS A 15 -27.35 38.33 -30.53
CA LYS A 15 -27.27 36.86 -30.39
C LYS A 15 -26.14 36.44 -29.45
N LEU A 16 -24.95 37.04 -29.57
CA LEU A 16 -23.84 36.75 -28.64
C LEU A 16 -24.16 37.20 -27.22
N GLY A 17 -24.78 38.38 -27.05
CA GLY A 17 -25.22 38.86 -25.75
C GLY A 17 -26.28 37.95 -25.11
N ALA A 18 -27.25 37.46 -25.90
CA ALA A 18 -28.24 36.51 -25.42
C ALA A 18 -27.63 35.15 -25.02
N ILE A 19 -26.64 34.66 -25.78
CA ILE A 19 -25.91 33.43 -25.43
C ILE A 19 -25.11 33.64 -24.13
N GLY A 20 -24.41 34.76 -23.99
CA GLY A 20 -23.69 35.11 -22.77
C GLY A 20 -24.61 35.16 -21.56
N ALA A 21 -25.75 35.86 -21.68
CA ALA A 21 -26.75 35.93 -20.61
C ALA A 21 -27.34 34.56 -20.26
N ALA A 22 -27.56 33.69 -21.26
CA ALA A 22 -28.02 32.33 -21.02
C ALA A 22 -26.99 31.47 -20.28
N ILE A 23 -25.70 31.61 -20.62
CA ILE A 23 -24.60 30.92 -19.92
C ILE A 23 -24.51 31.41 -18.48
N GLU A 24 -24.58 32.72 -18.24
CA GLU A 24 -24.56 33.28 -16.89
C GLU A 24 -25.75 32.80 -16.05
N LEU A 25 -26.96 32.80 -16.63
CA LEU A 25 -28.15 32.27 -15.95
C LEU A 25 -28.03 30.78 -15.64
N ALA A 26 -27.50 29.99 -16.57
CA ALA A 26 -27.25 28.57 -16.35
C ALA A 26 -26.19 28.36 -15.24
N GLY A 27 -25.13 29.17 -15.23
CA GLY A 27 -24.10 29.17 -14.20
C GLY A 27 -24.65 29.54 -12.82
N LEU A 28 -25.48 30.58 -12.73
CA LEU A 28 -26.14 30.99 -11.49
C LEU A 28 -27.10 29.92 -10.99
N ALA A 29 -27.93 29.36 -11.88
CA ALA A 29 -28.85 28.28 -11.53
C ALA A 29 -28.09 27.03 -11.05
N GLY A 30 -27.04 26.62 -11.77
CA GLY A 30 -26.18 25.51 -11.38
C GLY A 30 -25.50 25.73 -10.03
N SER A 31 -24.97 26.94 -9.79
CA SER A 31 -24.33 27.30 -8.52
C SER A 31 -25.33 27.28 -7.35
N TYR A 32 -26.57 27.77 -7.56
CA TYR A 32 -27.62 27.72 -6.56
C TYR A 32 -28.05 26.28 -6.26
N LEU A 33 -28.23 25.44 -7.27
CA LEU A 33 -28.57 24.03 -7.09
C LEU A 33 -27.46 23.28 -6.35
N PHE A 34 -26.20 23.57 -6.69
CA PHE A 34 -25.03 23.02 -6.01
C PHE A 34 -25.00 23.43 -4.53
N TRP A 35 -25.17 24.72 -4.24
CA TRP A 35 -25.25 25.23 -2.87
C TRP A 35 -26.43 24.61 -2.10
N ARG A 36 -27.61 24.54 -2.71
CA ARG A 36 -28.80 23.91 -2.11
C ARG A 36 -28.53 22.44 -1.77
N LYS A 37 -27.89 21.70 -2.68
CA LYS A 37 -27.57 20.29 -2.47
C LYS A 37 -26.53 20.10 -1.36
N LEU A 38 -25.50 20.95 -1.30
CA LEU A 38 -24.55 20.97 -0.19
C LEU A 38 -25.23 21.23 1.17
N ASN A 39 -26.26 22.07 1.23
CA ASN A 39 -26.95 22.35 2.49
C ASN A 39 -27.91 21.22 2.93
N HIS A 40 -28.53 20.50 1.99
CA HIS A 40 -29.54 19.49 2.31
C HIS A 40 -29.01 18.05 2.39
N ASP A 41 -28.04 17.67 1.56
CA ASP A 41 -27.56 16.28 1.50
C ASP A 41 -26.20 16.13 2.17
N GLN A 42 -26.18 15.42 3.31
CA GLN A 42 -24.93 15.07 3.99
C GLN A 42 -24.06 14.11 3.17
N GLU A 43 -24.67 13.15 2.47
CA GLU A 43 -23.96 12.23 1.56
C GLU A 43 -23.27 12.99 0.42
N PHE A 44 -23.89 14.06 -0.09
CA PHE A 44 -23.26 14.88 -1.12
C PHE A 44 -22.08 15.68 -0.56
N ARG A 45 -22.20 16.22 0.67
CA ARG A 45 -21.05 16.83 1.37
C ARG A 45 -19.92 15.82 1.56
N GLN A 46 -20.25 14.58 1.91
CA GLN A 46 -19.28 13.51 2.04
C GLN A 46 -18.58 13.21 0.71
N TYR A 47 -19.33 13.06 -0.38
CA TYR A 47 -18.78 12.90 -1.73
C TYR A 47 -17.82 14.05 -2.09
N CYS A 48 -18.20 15.29 -1.79
CA CYS A 48 -17.34 16.45 -1.99
C CYS A 48 -16.09 16.42 -1.09
N SER A 49 -16.16 15.87 0.12
CA SER A 49 -15.01 15.75 1.03
C SER A 49 -13.90 14.86 0.46
N VAL A 50 -14.28 13.88 -0.37
CA VAL A 50 -13.38 12.92 -1.02
C VAL A 50 -12.88 13.47 -2.36
N ASN A 51 -13.80 13.90 -3.22
CA ASN A 51 -13.47 14.24 -4.62
C ASN A 51 -13.04 15.71 -4.78
N TYR A 52 -13.57 16.60 -3.95
CA TYR A 52 -13.38 18.05 -4.07
C TYR A 52 -13.14 18.72 -2.70
N PRO A 53 -12.13 18.30 -1.92
CA PRO A 53 -11.92 18.76 -0.55
C PRO A 53 -11.76 20.27 -0.45
N ASN A 54 -11.11 20.90 -1.44
CA ASN A 54 -10.92 22.35 -1.48
C ASN A 54 -12.24 23.11 -1.67
N ILE A 55 -13.19 22.54 -2.41
CA ILE A 55 -14.50 23.16 -2.64
C ILE A 55 -15.34 23.09 -1.37
N LEU A 56 -15.34 21.94 -0.70
CA LEU A 56 -16.05 21.77 0.58
C LEU A 56 -15.45 22.66 1.68
N GLU A 57 -14.13 22.78 1.73
CA GLU A 57 -13.46 23.67 2.67
C GLU A 57 -13.79 25.14 2.40
N GLY A 58 -13.81 25.54 1.13
CA GLY A 58 -14.28 26.86 0.73
C GLY A 58 -15.72 27.12 1.15
N TYR A 59 -16.61 26.14 0.97
CA TYR A 59 -18.00 26.21 1.43
C TYR A 59 -18.09 26.45 2.94
N TYR A 60 -17.34 25.71 3.76
CA TYR A 60 -17.36 25.94 5.20
C TYR A 60 -16.77 27.31 5.57
N LYS A 61 -15.68 27.75 4.93
CA LYS A 61 -15.10 29.10 5.17
C LYS A 61 -16.07 30.23 4.85
N ILE A 62 -16.82 30.09 3.76
CA ILE A 62 -17.87 31.05 3.40
C ILE A 62 -18.98 31.02 4.45
N GLY A 63 -19.40 29.85 4.91
CA GLY A 63 -20.40 29.76 5.97
C GLY A 63 -19.92 30.28 7.32
N ASP A 64 -18.62 30.12 7.66
CA ASP A 64 -18.01 30.71 8.85
C ASP A 64 -18.08 32.24 8.83
N PHE A 65 -18.05 32.85 7.63
CA PHE A 65 -18.19 34.29 7.46
C PHE A 65 -19.62 34.79 7.70
N PHE A 66 -20.66 34.01 7.34
CA PHE A 66 -22.06 34.41 7.47
C PHE A 66 -22.71 34.01 8.80
N ASP A 67 -22.49 32.77 9.27
CA ASP A 67 -23.06 32.23 10.50
C ASP A 67 -22.09 31.22 11.12
N SER A 68 -21.10 31.77 11.82
CA SER A 68 -19.95 31.03 12.35
C SER A 68 -20.36 29.90 13.29
N GLU A 69 -21.34 30.11 14.17
CA GLU A 69 -21.72 29.12 15.17
C GLU A 69 -22.42 27.91 14.54
N LYS A 70 -23.41 28.14 13.68
CA LYS A 70 -24.10 27.02 12.99
C LYS A 70 -23.18 26.28 12.04
N ASN A 71 -22.27 26.99 11.37
CA ASN A 71 -21.34 26.34 10.45
C ASN A 71 -20.30 25.48 11.17
N LYS A 72 -19.78 25.95 12.32
CA LYS A 72 -18.88 25.15 13.17
C LYS A 72 -19.55 23.86 13.62
N GLU A 73 -20.80 23.93 14.06
CA GLU A 73 -21.56 22.74 14.45
C GLU A 73 -21.72 21.76 13.28
N LEU A 74 -22.13 22.27 12.11
CA LEU A 74 -22.25 21.47 10.89
C LEU A 74 -20.92 20.79 10.52
N ARG A 75 -19.82 21.54 10.55
CA ARG A 75 -18.48 21.03 10.24
C ARG A 75 -18.05 19.96 11.25
N LEU A 76 -18.35 20.14 12.54
CA LEU A 76 -18.02 19.15 13.58
C LEU A 76 -18.77 17.83 13.34
N LEU A 77 -20.08 17.91 13.06
CA LEU A 77 -20.92 16.74 12.74
C LEU A 77 -20.41 16.02 11.50
N ASP A 78 -20.08 16.76 10.45
CA ASP A 78 -19.53 16.21 9.21
C ASP A 78 -18.13 15.59 9.44
N GLN A 79 -17.24 16.23 10.21
CA GLN A 79 -15.92 15.67 10.55
C GLN A 79 -16.02 14.36 11.33
N GLN A 80 -16.94 14.27 12.29
CA GLN A 80 -17.21 13.03 13.03
C GLN A 80 -17.74 11.93 12.10
N ALA A 81 -18.64 12.27 11.17
CA ALA A 81 -19.20 11.32 10.21
C ALA A 81 -18.14 10.82 9.21
N PHE A 82 -17.26 11.71 8.72
CA PHE A 82 -16.33 11.40 7.62
C PHE A 82 -15.03 10.75 8.09
N ALA A 83 -14.65 10.89 9.36
CA ALA A 83 -13.43 10.32 9.93
C ALA A 83 -13.32 8.81 9.71
N ASN A 84 -14.44 8.09 9.77
CA ASN A 84 -14.49 6.63 9.62
C ASN A 84 -14.34 6.16 8.16
N ILE A 85 -14.49 7.06 7.19
CA ILE A 85 -14.64 6.70 5.76
C ILE A 85 -13.37 7.05 4.97
N LYS A 86 -12.70 8.16 5.30
CA LYS A 86 -11.41 8.52 4.70
C LYS A 86 -10.36 7.42 4.83
N THR A 87 -10.35 6.70 5.96
CA THR A 87 -9.39 5.63 6.22
C THR A 87 -9.48 4.48 5.20
N ILE A 88 -10.66 4.25 4.60
CA ILE A 88 -10.90 3.15 3.65
C ILE A 88 -10.54 3.56 2.23
N GLU A 89 -10.81 4.80 1.84
CA GLU A 89 -10.54 5.28 0.47
C GLU A 89 -9.09 5.71 0.26
N ASP A 90 -8.47 6.35 1.27
CA ASP A 90 -7.04 6.68 1.23
C ASP A 90 -6.21 5.39 1.10
N GLN A 91 -6.62 4.29 1.76
CA GLN A 91 -5.99 2.99 1.58
C GLN A 91 -6.15 2.43 0.16
N LYS A 92 -7.30 2.61 -0.50
CA LYS A 92 -7.53 2.12 -1.87
C LYS A 92 -6.72 2.90 -2.90
N ILE A 93 -6.65 4.23 -2.77
CA ILE A 93 -5.84 5.09 -3.64
C ILE A 93 -4.34 4.78 -3.45
N TYR A 94 -3.90 4.60 -2.20
CA TYR A 94 -2.53 4.22 -1.89
C TYR A 94 -2.20 2.81 -2.43
N LEU A 95 -3.07 1.81 -2.27
CA LEU A 95 -2.87 0.49 -2.85
C LEU A 95 -2.79 0.54 -4.39
N GLY A 96 -3.67 1.30 -5.04
CA GLY A 96 -3.67 1.46 -6.50
C GLY A 96 -2.42 2.18 -7.02
N GLY A 97 -1.98 3.24 -6.33
CA GLY A 97 -0.77 3.98 -6.67
C GLY A 97 0.51 3.17 -6.50
N PHE A 98 0.66 2.46 -5.39
CA PHE A 98 1.85 1.65 -5.13
C PHE A 98 1.91 0.38 -5.98
N THR A 99 0.79 -0.24 -6.32
CA THR A 99 0.78 -1.41 -7.23
C THR A 99 1.15 -1.01 -8.65
N THR A 100 0.65 0.12 -9.15
CA THR A 100 1.00 0.63 -10.49
C THR A 100 2.45 1.09 -10.56
N ILE A 101 2.93 1.87 -9.59
CA ILE A 101 4.34 2.31 -9.52
C ILE A 101 5.28 1.10 -9.32
N GLY A 102 4.91 0.16 -8.46
CA GLY A 102 5.66 -1.08 -8.24
C GLY A 102 5.76 -1.96 -9.49
N TYR A 103 4.68 -2.06 -10.27
CA TYR A 103 4.68 -2.79 -11.54
C TYR A 103 5.56 -2.09 -12.60
N VAL A 104 5.51 -0.76 -12.67
CA VAL A 104 6.37 0.03 -13.58
C VAL A 104 7.84 -0.10 -13.19
N LEU A 105 8.17 -0.05 -11.89
CA LEU A 105 9.53 -0.28 -11.38
C LEU A 105 9.99 -1.72 -11.67
N LEU A 106 9.13 -2.72 -11.48
CA LEU A 106 9.44 -4.11 -11.81
C LEU A 106 9.74 -4.28 -13.30
N LYS A 107 8.94 -3.63 -14.17
CA LYS A 107 9.17 -3.60 -15.62
C LYS A 107 10.45 -2.89 -16.02
N LEU A 108 10.83 -1.81 -15.33
CA LEU A 108 12.07 -1.08 -15.56
C LEU A 108 13.31 -1.81 -15.02
N THR A 109 13.11 -2.64 -14.00
CA THR A 109 14.18 -3.44 -13.36
C THR A 109 14.19 -4.89 -13.83
N GLU A 110 13.28 -5.30 -14.73
CA GLU A 110 13.33 -6.60 -15.42
C GLU A 110 14.73 -6.71 -16.07
N PRO A 111 15.62 -7.57 -15.54
CA PRO A 111 16.95 -7.69 -16.09
C PRO A 111 16.81 -8.23 -17.51
N SER A 112 17.49 -7.60 -18.48
CA SER A 112 17.45 -8.08 -19.87
C SER A 112 17.84 -9.56 -19.90
N GLN A 113 17.18 -10.34 -20.77
CA GLN A 113 17.42 -11.78 -20.91
C GLN A 113 18.91 -12.12 -21.18
N GLU A 114 19.67 -11.15 -21.68
CA GLU A 114 21.10 -11.23 -21.88
C GLU A 114 21.88 -11.25 -20.55
N LYS A 115 21.53 -10.40 -19.56
CA LYS A 115 22.09 -10.47 -18.21
C LYS A 115 21.67 -11.74 -17.46
N ILE A 116 20.45 -12.25 -17.69
CA ILE A 116 20.00 -13.53 -17.10
C ILE A 116 20.79 -14.71 -17.69
N LYS A 117 21.06 -14.69 -18.99
CA LYS A 117 21.90 -15.71 -19.66
C LYS A 117 23.37 -15.60 -19.25
N GLU A 118 23.87 -14.38 -19.06
CA GLU A 118 25.20 -14.14 -18.53
C GLU A 118 25.31 -14.61 -17.08
N ILE A 119 24.34 -14.36 -16.20
CA ILE A 119 24.33 -14.88 -14.81
C ILE A 119 24.16 -16.40 -14.76
N LYS A 120 23.36 -17.00 -15.66
CA LYS A 120 23.27 -18.46 -15.80
C LYS A 120 24.56 -19.08 -16.36
N GLY A 121 25.30 -18.35 -17.20
CA GLY A 121 26.59 -18.73 -17.76
C GLY A 121 27.77 -18.48 -16.81
N SER A 122 27.71 -17.44 -16.00
CA SER A 122 28.67 -17.10 -14.93
C SER A 122 28.21 -17.73 -13.62
N ARG A 123 28.23 -19.07 -13.60
CA ARG A 123 28.36 -19.78 -12.33
C ARG A 123 29.70 -19.38 -11.73
N TYR A 124 29.67 -18.46 -10.77
CA TYR A 124 30.74 -18.35 -9.80
C TYR A 124 30.84 -19.72 -9.12
N HIS A 125 31.89 -20.48 -9.47
CA HIS A 125 32.18 -21.74 -8.82
C HIS A 125 32.74 -21.40 -7.45
N ASP A 126 31.86 -21.16 -6.48
CA ASP A 126 32.25 -21.07 -5.07
C ASP A 126 32.45 -22.50 -4.53
N PRO A 127 33.70 -22.95 -4.30
CA PRO A 127 33.98 -24.30 -3.79
C PRO A 127 33.36 -24.51 -2.40
N GLN A 128 33.12 -23.43 -1.66
CA GLN A 128 32.61 -23.45 -0.30
C GLN A 128 31.11 -23.76 -0.25
N PHE A 129 30.36 -23.41 -1.31
CA PHE A 129 28.93 -23.71 -1.44
C PHE A 129 28.66 -25.20 -1.74
N ASP A 130 29.49 -25.84 -2.56
CA ASP A 130 29.37 -27.28 -2.85
C ASP A 130 29.75 -28.12 -1.62
N ASP A 131 30.82 -27.75 -0.91
CA ASP A 131 31.21 -28.41 0.34
C ASP A 131 30.13 -28.33 1.43
N ASN A 132 29.49 -27.17 1.58
CA ASN A 132 28.40 -27.01 2.54
C ASN A 132 27.16 -27.84 2.15
N LYS A 133 26.84 -27.94 0.85
CA LYS A 133 25.77 -28.82 0.36
C LYS A 133 26.08 -30.30 0.58
N ARG A 134 27.32 -30.73 0.34
CA ARG A 134 27.77 -32.11 0.62
C ARG A 134 27.68 -32.43 2.10
N ARG A 135 28.13 -31.52 2.96
CA ARG A 135 28.01 -31.66 4.43
C ARG A 135 26.54 -31.73 4.86
N ALA A 136 25.68 -30.87 4.33
CA ALA A 136 24.24 -30.90 4.62
C ALA A 136 23.57 -32.21 4.16
N ALA A 137 23.95 -32.73 2.99
CA ALA A 137 23.47 -34.01 2.49
C ALA A 137 23.93 -35.18 3.38
N LEU A 138 25.18 -35.17 3.83
CA LEU A 138 25.73 -36.17 4.75
C LEU A 138 25.04 -36.13 6.12
N ILE A 139 24.75 -34.94 6.66
CA ILE A 139 23.99 -34.80 7.91
C ILE A 139 22.59 -35.38 7.75
N THR A 140 21.93 -35.08 6.62
CA THR A 140 20.58 -35.59 6.34
C THR A 140 20.59 -37.12 6.21
N GLN A 141 21.60 -37.70 5.58
CA GLN A 141 21.78 -39.16 5.52
C GLN A 141 21.98 -39.76 6.91
N LYS A 142 22.86 -39.18 7.74
CA LYS A 142 23.09 -39.65 9.12
C LYS A 142 21.85 -39.55 9.99
N LEU A 143 21.06 -38.48 9.85
CA LEU A 143 19.78 -38.31 10.55
C LEU A 143 18.76 -39.35 10.10
N LYS A 144 18.70 -39.65 8.79
CA LYS A 144 17.83 -40.68 8.25
C LYS A 144 18.25 -42.06 8.77
N GLU A 145 19.54 -42.36 8.78
CA GLU A 145 20.09 -43.60 9.31
C GLU A 145 19.81 -43.75 10.82
N ALA A 146 19.99 -42.68 11.59
CA ALA A 146 19.67 -42.64 13.02
C ALA A 146 18.15 -42.74 13.31
N ALA A 147 17.31 -42.29 12.38
CA ALA A 147 15.85 -42.44 12.49
C ALA A 147 15.39 -43.88 12.20
N TYR A 148 16.11 -44.63 11.36
CA TYR A 148 15.80 -46.02 11.04
C TYR A 148 16.59 -47.04 11.86
N SER A 149 17.71 -46.65 12.51
CA SER A 149 18.44 -47.53 13.42
C SER A 149 17.67 -47.65 14.75
N LYS A 150 17.41 -48.89 15.16
CA LYS A 150 16.53 -49.22 16.30
C LYS A 150 17.22 -49.03 17.67
N ASP A 151 18.52 -48.74 17.67
CA ASP A 151 19.34 -48.59 18.88
C ASP A 151 19.68 -47.10 19.11
N PRO A 152 19.13 -46.47 20.16
CA PRO A 152 19.36 -45.06 20.45
C PRO A 152 20.83 -44.75 20.84
N ILE A 153 21.36 -43.67 20.26
CA ILE A 153 22.77 -43.21 20.34
C ILE A 153 23.26 -42.94 21.78
N TYR A 154 22.35 -42.72 22.73
CA TYR A 154 22.66 -42.32 24.11
C TYR A 154 22.76 -43.49 25.12
N LEU A 155 22.61 -44.74 24.69
CA LEU A 155 22.77 -45.88 25.59
C LEU A 155 24.23 -46.37 25.57
N PRO A 156 24.99 -46.24 26.69
CA PRO A 156 26.32 -46.83 26.77
C PRO A 156 26.18 -48.35 26.61
N LYS A 157 26.93 -48.93 25.65
CA LYS A 157 27.03 -50.39 25.51
C LYS A 157 27.52 -50.95 26.85
N LYS A 158 26.69 -51.81 27.45
CA LYS A 158 26.97 -52.47 28.72
C LYS A 158 28.25 -53.30 28.57
N LYS A 159 29.38 -52.77 29.05
CA LYS A 159 30.63 -53.53 29.18
C LYS A 159 30.40 -54.62 30.22
N ASN A 160 30.66 -55.87 29.86
CA ASN A 160 30.69 -56.99 30.80
C ASN A 160 31.76 -56.70 31.87
N LYS A 161 31.33 -56.69 33.13
CA LYS A 161 32.19 -56.64 34.30
C LYS A 161 32.80 -58.02 34.47
N GLU A 162 34.04 -58.24 34.03
CA GLU A 162 34.84 -59.40 34.48
C GLU A 162 36.36 -59.25 34.32
N GLU A 163 36.88 -58.11 33.84
CA GLU A 163 38.34 -57.92 33.68
C GLU A 163 38.79 -56.57 34.24
N GLU A 164 38.71 -56.38 35.56
CA GLU A 164 39.46 -55.31 36.25
C GLU A 164 39.54 -55.58 37.77
N SER A 165 39.79 -56.83 38.13
CA SER A 165 40.26 -57.18 39.47
C SER A 165 41.63 -57.84 39.34
N GLN A 166 42.68 -57.04 39.18
CA GLN A 166 44.02 -57.32 39.68
C GLN A 166 44.96 -56.15 39.36
N GLN A 167 45.83 -55.84 40.33
CA GLN A 167 47.01 -54.97 40.29
C GLN A 167 46.80 -53.47 40.60
N GLN A 168 46.54 -53.17 41.88
CA GLN A 168 47.50 -52.33 42.63
C GLN A 168 48.66 -53.23 43.09
N PRO A 169 49.94 -52.79 43.11
CA PRO A 169 50.47 -51.91 44.17
C PRO A 169 51.57 -50.94 43.62
N THR A 170 52.26 -50.04 44.33
CA THR A 170 52.62 -49.92 45.75
C THR A 170 53.09 -48.48 46.02
N LYS A 171 53.05 -48.15 47.31
CA LYS A 171 53.47 -46.94 48.01
C LYS A 171 54.83 -46.37 47.58
N ARG A 172 54.92 -45.04 47.57
CA ARG A 172 56.17 -44.28 47.61
C ARG A 172 56.75 -44.36 49.02
N GLU A 173 57.89 -45.01 49.15
CA GLU A 173 58.95 -44.62 50.09
C GLU A 173 60.18 -44.32 49.24
N ILE A 174 60.91 -43.26 49.59
CA ILE A 174 62.36 -43.23 49.81
C ILE A 174 62.74 -41.77 50.13
N ASN A 175 63.52 -41.65 51.21
CA ASN A 175 64.28 -40.52 51.77
C ASN A 175 64.67 -39.39 50.81
#